data_AF-A0A5E4LGR7-F1
#
_entry.id   AF-A0A5E4LGR7-F1
#
_cell.length_a   1.000
_cell.length_b   1.000
_cell.length_c   1.000
_cell.angle_alpha   90.00
_cell.angle_beta   90.00
_cell.angle_gamma   90.00
#
_symmetry.space_group_name_H-M   'P 1'
#
loop_
_entity.id
_entity.type
_entity.pdbx_description
1 polymer ?
#
loop_
_entity_poly.entity_id
_entity_poly.type
_entity_poly.pdbx_seq_one_letter_code
_entity_poly.pdbx_strand_id
1 'polypeptide(L)'
;MGIMARGSRISMRSAILILLALVITSGAAFSDGLVAYPNQTIAMQQKQSAVISHENGYENLLIFVQTSSRVNGPDTNRVWIFPLPAKPSEIEIANLKAFPSMYGTGLKQRLKGNLESLALANFVAAFPPALLFFFVVGEKYASAGNEKSYSDRGPIVSNNGYEIWQHIDKYGIATEVMTTQDSARFYRYLEARGTNLSDDAKLRIEEYIGKDYSFIVSWVSDPAEYRENLWQGTAKGGYYGSTQEPIGVFARFPSEKIFYPLKITSAYKEAYIPMKIDIMGYKEPEIFRNISKETRTEYYFNDRLQYGLDEEESAKKIFNGTIPRQLRFTRISINAQAKYFLQDLEFDDKASVAAITLEILNAIWLPIAGAMFFCISFLAAWLTNKAVLGGMLGKKQICLLALSNFLTIIGFIAAAFVLKTRLGESERPRFRRLYAIPAFWGIFTALAVVFAVISALVVSAII
;
A
#
# COMPACT_ATOMS: atom_id res chain seq x y z
N MET A 1 16.31 8.22 52.62
CA MET A 1 15.60 8.57 51.38
C MET A 1 15.78 7.43 50.39
N GLY A 2 14.81 6.53 50.29
CA GLY A 2 14.83 5.40 49.35
C GLY A 2 13.43 5.19 48.82
N ILE A 3 13.16 5.69 47.62
CA ILE A 3 11.88 5.48 46.92
C ILE A 3 12.08 4.26 46.02
N MET A 4 11.56 3.12 46.47
CA MET A 4 11.45 1.90 45.67
C MET A 4 10.40 2.09 44.58
N ALA A 5 10.80 1.98 43.32
CA ALA A 5 9.91 1.85 42.18
C ALA A 5 9.25 0.45 42.19
N ARG A 6 7.94 0.40 42.47
CA ARG A 6 7.11 -0.80 42.25
C ARG A 6 6.85 -0.95 40.76
N GLY A 7 7.56 -1.87 40.11
CA GLY A 7 7.25 -2.32 38.76
C GLY A 7 5.90 -3.03 38.73
N SER A 8 4.94 -2.47 38.00
CA SER A 8 3.64 -3.09 37.74
C SER A 8 3.83 -4.33 36.86
N ARG A 9 3.73 -5.52 37.44
CA ARG A 9 3.64 -6.77 36.67
C ARG A 9 2.27 -6.84 36.03
N ILE A 10 2.18 -6.52 34.75
CA ILE A 10 1.01 -6.84 33.93
C ILE A 10 0.92 -8.36 33.91
N SER A 11 -0.14 -8.92 34.50
CA SER A 11 -0.33 -10.37 34.54
C SER A 11 -0.56 -10.88 33.11
N MET A 12 -0.05 -12.07 32.79
CA MET A 12 -0.24 -12.71 31.47
C MET A 12 -1.72 -12.82 31.07
N ARG A 13 -2.63 -12.89 32.06
CA ARG A 13 -4.10 -12.86 31.86
C ARG A 13 -4.60 -11.51 31.36
N SER A 14 -4.01 -10.41 31.82
CA SER A 14 -4.32 -9.05 31.37
C SER A 14 -3.84 -8.79 29.94
N ALA A 15 -2.68 -9.35 29.56
CA ALA A 15 -2.17 -9.28 28.19
C ALA A 15 -3.04 -10.08 27.20
N ILE A 16 -3.53 -11.26 27.60
CA ILE A 16 -4.44 -12.08 26.79
C ILE A 16 -5.82 -11.42 26.63
N LEU A 17 -6.35 -10.76 27.67
CA LEU A 17 -7.60 -10.02 27.58
C LEU A 17 -7.49 -8.76 26.69
N ILE A 18 -6.35 -8.07 26.71
CA ILE A 18 -6.08 -6.94 25.80
C ILE A 18 -5.92 -7.42 24.35
N LEU A 19 -5.27 -8.58 24.13
CA LEU A 19 -5.17 -9.21 22.81
C LEU A 19 -6.53 -9.73 22.30
N LEU A 20 -7.38 -10.30 23.16
CA LEU A 20 -8.74 -10.70 22.77
C LEU A 20 -9.64 -9.48 22.50
N ALA A 21 -9.47 -8.37 23.23
CA ALA A 21 -10.19 -7.13 22.98
C ALA A 21 -9.75 -6.44 21.66
N LEU A 22 -8.50 -6.65 21.23
CA LEU A 22 -7.99 -6.17 19.95
C LEU A 22 -8.45 -7.02 18.74
N VAL A 23 -8.99 -8.23 18.97
CA VAL A 23 -9.45 -9.14 17.90
C VAL A 23 -10.93 -8.92 17.53
N ILE A 24 -11.70 -8.09 18.27
CA ILE A 24 -13.14 -7.85 18.03
C ILE A 24 -13.41 -6.44 17.50
N THR A 25 -12.53 -5.90 16.65
CA THR A 25 -12.85 -4.71 15.84
C THR A 25 -12.56 -4.96 14.36
N SER A 26 -13.11 -6.05 13.83
CA SER A 26 -13.36 -6.17 12.39
C SER A 26 -14.52 -5.24 12.04
N GLY A 27 -14.26 -3.93 12.04
CA GLY A 27 -15.15 -2.95 11.47
C GLY A 27 -15.38 -3.30 10.01
N ALA A 28 -16.63 -3.57 9.65
CA ALA A 28 -17.02 -3.60 8.27
C ALA A 28 -16.56 -2.29 7.61
N ALA A 29 -15.93 -2.41 6.45
CA ALA A 29 -15.67 -1.28 5.59
C ALA A 29 -17.04 -0.74 5.06
N PHE A 30 -17.14 0.54 4.66
CA PHE A 30 -18.30 1.34 4.18
C PHE A 30 -17.84 2.32 3.02
N SER A 31 -18.67 2.78 2.03
CA SER A 31 -18.23 3.50 0.76
C SER A 31 -18.46 5.00 0.70
N ASP A 32 -17.91 5.63 -0.35
CA ASP A 32 -17.93 7.04 -0.73
C ASP A 32 -18.63 7.29 -2.11
N GLY A 33 -18.77 8.54 -2.54
CA GLY A 33 -19.67 8.98 -3.64
C GLY A 33 -21.13 9.13 -3.18
N LEU A 34 -22.08 9.46 -4.07
CA LEU A 34 -23.51 9.46 -3.71
C LEU A 34 -24.30 8.42 -4.50
N VAL A 35 -24.86 7.44 -3.79
CA VAL A 35 -25.85 6.50 -4.33
C VAL A 35 -27.21 6.84 -3.74
N ALA A 36 -28.21 7.02 -4.60
CA ALA A 36 -29.57 7.34 -4.17
C ALA A 36 -30.58 6.31 -4.70
N TYR A 37 -31.61 6.05 -3.88
CA TYR A 37 -32.74 5.18 -4.22
C TYR A 37 -33.93 5.98 -4.79
N PRO A 38 -34.88 5.30 -5.45
CA PRO A 38 -36.12 5.93 -5.93
C PRO A 38 -37.01 6.54 -4.84
N ASN A 39 -36.92 6.03 -3.62
CA ASN A 39 -37.81 6.37 -2.50
C ASN A 39 -37.24 7.42 -1.54
N GLN A 40 -36.38 8.34 -2.02
CA GLN A 40 -35.79 9.45 -1.24
C GLN A 40 -34.82 9.05 -0.12
N THR A 41 -34.36 7.80 -0.08
CA THR A 41 -33.32 7.40 0.86
C THR A 41 -31.96 7.35 0.17
N ILE A 42 -30.97 8.01 0.78
CA ILE A 42 -29.57 7.84 0.37
C ILE A 42 -29.19 6.39 0.66
N ALA A 43 -28.71 5.69 -0.36
CA ALA A 43 -28.36 4.29 -0.24
C ALA A 43 -27.08 4.14 0.57
N MET A 44 -27.16 3.47 1.72
CA MET A 44 -25.99 3.21 2.56
C MET A 44 -24.91 2.50 1.76
N GLN A 45 -23.74 3.11 1.81
CA GLN A 45 -22.57 2.72 1.06
C GLN A 45 -21.69 1.80 1.92
N GLN A 46 -21.25 0.65 1.38
CA GLN A 46 -20.45 -0.37 2.05
C GLN A 46 -18.94 -0.45 1.74
N LYS A 47 -18.38 0.10 0.67
CA LYS A 47 -16.92 0.25 0.50
C LYS A 47 -16.63 1.08 -0.73
N GLN A 48 -15.69 2.02 -0.63
CA GLN A 48 -15.13 2.68 -1.81
C GLN A 48 -13.67 2.35 -1.94
N SER A 49 -13.31 2.00 -3.15
CA SER A 49 -11.93 1.84 -3.53
C SER A 49 -11.70 2.60 -4.82
N ALA A 50 -10.62 3.36 -4.83
CA ALA A 50 -10.20 4.08 -6.01
C ALA A 50 -8.74 3.79 -6.31
N VAL A 51 -8.41 3.79 -7.59
CA VAL A 51 -7.05 3.80 -8.10
C VAL A 51 -6.89 5.04 -8.95
N ILE A 52 -5.85 5.83 -8.66
CA ILE A 52 -5.56 7.07 -9.37
C ILE A 52 -4.17 6.96 -9.99
N SER A 53 -4.06 7.22 -11.28
CA SER A 53 -2.78 7.48 -11.95
C SER A 53 -2.81 8.88 -12.54
N HIS A 54 -1.82 9.71 -12.21
CA HIS A 54 -1.72 11.09 -12.68
C HIS A 54 -0.42 11.27 -13.45
N GLU A 55 -0.52 11.45 -14.77
CA GLU A 55 0.62 11.51 -15.67
C GLU A 55 0.36 12.52 -16.80
N ASN A 56 1.34 13.39 -17.07
CA ASN A 56 1.30 14.37 -18.17
C ASN A 56 0.06 15.30 -18.18
N GLY A 57 -0.40 15.71 -17.00
CA GLY A 57 -1.57 16.60 -16.87
C GLY A 57 -2.92 15.91 -17.09
N TYR A 58 -2.95 14.57 -17.06
CA TYR A 58 -4.16 13.77 -17.09
C TYR A 58 -4.23 12.89 -15.86
N GLU A 59 -5.45 12.75 -15.33
CA GLU A 59 -5.78 11.79 -14.31
C GLU A 59 -6.59 10.63 -14.90
N ASN A 60 -6.13 9.41 -14.65
CA ASN A 60 -6.87 8.17 -14.81
C ASN A 60 -7.44 7.78 -13.44
N LEU A 61 -8.73 8.04 -13.23
CA LEU A 61 -9.48 7.68 -12.03
C LEU A 61 -10.28 6.41 -12.28
N LEU A 62 -10.00 5.37 -11.52
CA LEU A 62 -10.82 4.17 -11.44
C LEU A 62 -11.47 4.13 -10.08
N ILE A 63 -12.79 4.12 -10.02
CA ILE A 63 -13.56 4.21 -8.78
C ILE A 63 -14.59 3.11 -8.72
N PHE A 64 -14.69 2.44 -7.56
CA PHE A 64 -15.63 1.38 -7.30
C PHE A 64 -16.45 1.72 -6.07
N VAL A 65 -17.77 1.62 -6.21
CA VAL A 65 -18.71 1.75 -5.10
C VAL A 65 -19.41 0.42 -4.86
N GLN A 66 -19.45 0.04 -3.60
CA GLN A 66 -20.20 -1.12 -3.15
C GLN A 66 -21.42 -0.68 -2.34
N THR A 67 -22.60 -1.21 -2.61
CA THR A 67 -23.83 -0.80 -1.91
C THR A 67 -24.33 -1.91 -0.99
N SER A 68 -25.12 -1.57 0.04
CA SER A 68 -25.57 -2.52 1.07
C SER A 68 -26.66 -3.51 0.63
N SER A 69 -27.41 -3.19 -0.42
CA SER A 69 -28.58 -3.96 -0.86
C SER A 69 -28.26 -4.78 -2.10
N ARG A 70 -28.76 -6.02 -2.18
CA ARG A 70 -28.65 -6.86 -3.38
C ARG A 70 -29.42 -6.25 -4.55
N VAL A 71 -28.96 -6.49 -5.78
CA VAL A 71 -29.56 -6.05 -7.05
C VAL A 71 -30.96 -6.63 -7.27
N ASN A 72 -31.32 -7.73 -6.60
CA ASN A 72 -32.66 -8.34 -6.70
C ASN A 72 -33.69 -7.78 -5.69
N GLY A 73 -33.33 -6.75 -4.92
CA GLY A 73 -34.29 -6.05 -4.07
C GLY A 73 -35.23 -5.16 -4.90
N PRO A 74 -36.32 -4.64 -4.29
CA PRO A 74 -37.22 -3.65 -4.94
C PRO A 74 -36.50 -2.35 -5.37
N ASP A 75 -35.24 -2.18 -5.00
CA ASP A 75 -34.42 -1.00 -5.20
C ASP A 75 -33.34 -1.20 -6.29
N THR A 76 -33.73 -1.64 -7.49
CA THR A 76 -32.83 -1.83 -8.65
C THR A 76 -32.38 -0.52 -9.30
N ASN A 77 -33.20 0.52 -9.18
CA ASN A 77 -32.99 1.81 -9.85
C ASN A 77 -32.11 2.73 -8.99
N ARG A 78 -30.84 2.37 -8.84
CA ARG A 78 -29.85 3.17 -8.12
C ARG A 78 -29.04 3.97 -9.09
N VAL A 79 -28.88 5.25 -8.78
CA VAL A 79 -27.98 6.12 -9.52
C VAL A 79 -26.82 6.51 -8.62
N TRP A 80 -25.62 6.26 -9.10
CA TRP A 80 -24.37 6.70 -8.51
C TRP A 80 -23.85 7.94 -9.24
N ILE A 81 -23.48 8.97 -8.48
CA ILE A 81 -23.09 10.27 -9.01
C ILE A 81 -21.78 10.70 -8.36
N PHE A 82 -20.84 11.18 -9.18
CA PHE A 82 -19.68 11.94 -8.70
C PHE A 82 -19.25 13.02 -9.72
N PRO A 83 -18.79 14.19 -9.24
CA PRO A 83 -18.29 15.26 -10.09
C PRO A 83 -16.81 15.08 -10.47
N LEU A 84 -16.40 15.63 -11.61
CA LEU A 84 -15.02 15.75 -12.07
C LEU A 84 -14.72 17.17 -12.57
N PRO A 85 -13.55 17.76 -12.24
CA PRO A 85 -13.19 19.14 -12.57
C PRO A 85 -12.69 19.29 -14.03
N ALA A 86 -13.48 18.81 -14.99
CA ALA A 86 -13.14 18.87 -16.41
C ALA A 86 -14.38 19.09 -17.26
N LYS A 87 -14.18 19.63 -18.47
CA LYS A 87 -15.25 19.74 -19.46
C LYS A 87 -15.66 18.35 -19.93
N PRO A 88 -16.94 18.13 -20.22
CA PRO A 88 -17.43 16.79 -20.55
C PRO A 88 -16.86 16.27 -21.88
N SER A 89 -16.44 17.16 -22.79
CA SER A 89 -15.74 16.83 -24.03
C SER A 89 -14.31 16.29 -23.83
N GLU A 90 -13.74 16.49 -22.65
CA GLU A 90 -12.36 16.12 -22.31
C GLU A 90 -12.30 14.92 -21.36
N ILE A 91 -13.45 14.34 -21.04
CA ILE A 91 -13.58 13.17 -20.17
C ILE A 91 -13.82 11.94 -21.02
N GLU A 92 -13.04 10.89 -20.77
CA GLU A 92 -13.28 9.56 -21.33
C GLU A 92 -13.73 8.62 -20.21
N ILE A 93 -14.93 8.06 -20.32
CA ILE A 93 -15.41 7.03 -19.39
C ILE A 93 -15.28 5.61 -19.93
N ALA A 94 -15.30 4.62 -19.03
CA ALA A 94 -15.56 3.22 -19.34
C ALA A 94 -16.15 2.48 -18.13
N ASN A 95 -17.01 1.49 -18.36
CA ASN A 95 -17.45 0.57 -17.32
C ASN A 95 -16.44 -0.56 -17.15
N LEU A 96 -16.31 -1.03 -15.92
CA LEU A 96 -15.28 -2.01 -15.55
C LEU A 96 -15.91 -3.28 -15.03
N LYS A 97 -15.37 -4.40 -15.48
CA LYS A 97 -15.78 -5.73 -15.04
C LYS A 97 -15.16 -6.12 -13.69
N ALA A 98 -13.94 -5.66 -13.42
CA ALA A 98 -13.19 -5.98 -12.20
C ALA A 98 -12.34 -4.81 -11.71
N PHE A 99 -12.13 -4.75 -10.40
CA PHE A 99 -11.22 -3.80 -9.77
C PHE A 99 -9.82 -4.40 -9.72
N PRO A 100 -8.77 -3.71 -10.20
CA PRO A 100 -7.41 -4.24 -10.10
C PRO A 100 -7.01 -4.35 -8.62
N SER A 101 -6.68 -5.55 -8.19
CA SER A 101 -6.26 -5.77 -6.82
C SER A 101 -4.85 -5.21 -6.58
N MET A 102 -4.78 -4.09 -5.88
CA MET A 102 -3.53 -3.41 -5.54
C MET A 102 -2.85 -4.08 -4.34
N TYR A 103 -2.04 -5.09 -4.61
CA TYR A 103 -1.17 -5.74 -3.63
C TYR A 103 0.19 -5.07 -3.55
N GLY A 104 0.84 -5.17 -2.40
CA GLY A 104 2.20 -4.67 -2.18
C GLY A 104 2.59 -4.78 -0.71
N THR A 105 3.88 -4.67 -0.45
CA THR A 105 4.43 -4.62 0.92
C THR A 105 4.61 -3.17 1.33
N GLY A 106 4.07 -2.79 2.48
CA GLY A 106 4.25 -1.44 3.02
C GLY A 106 5.72 -1.16 3.29
N LEU A 107 6.25 0.01 2.91
CA LEU A 107 7.67 0.33 3.04
C LEU A 107 8.19 0.26 4.48
N LYS A 108 7.37 0.68 5.45
CA LYS A 108 7.70 0.54 6.89
C LYS A 108 7.78 -0.93 7.31
N GLN A 109 6.82 -1.75 6.86
CA GLN A 109 6.79 -3.17 7.14
C GLN A 109 7.97 -3.90 6.48
N ARG A 110 8.31 -3.54 5.24
CA ARG A 110 9.49 -4.05 4.54
C ARG A 110 10.77 -3.68 5.27
N LEU A 111 10.90 -2.44 5.73
CA LEU A 111 12.08 -1.97 6.46
C LEU A 111 12.21 -2.72 7.79
N LYS A 112 11.11 -2.89 8.51
CA LYS A 112 11.04 -3.71 9.72
C LYS A 112 11.54 -5.14 9.44
N GLY A 113 11.00 -5.81 8.42
CA GLY A 113 11.43 -7.15 8.04
C GLY A 113 12.90 -7.24 7.64
N ASN A 114 13.43 -6.23 6.94
CA ASN A 114 14.85 -6.12 6.60
C ASN A 114 15.73 -5.94 7.85
N LEU A 115 15.31 -5.11 8.81
CA LEU A 115 16.05 -4.89 10.06
C LEU A 115 15.97 -6.10 11.00
N GLU A 116 14.86 -6.83 11.03
CA GLU A 116 14.73 -8.11 11.72
C GLU A 116 15.64 -9.17 11.06
N SER A 117 15.66 -9.22 9.73
CA SER A 117 16.58 -10.09 8.97
C SER A 117 18.04 -9.73 9.23
N LEU A 118 18.36 -8.45 9.38
CA LEU A 118 19.69 -7.95 9.76
C LEU A 118 20.07 -8.40 11.17
N ALA A 119 19.17 -8.25 12.14
CA ALA A 119 19.39 -8.71 13.52
C ALA A 119 19.58 -10.24 13.56
N LEU A 120 18.77 -10.99 12.82
CA LEU A 120 18.91 -12.44 12.69
C LEU A 120 20.22 -12.82 11.99
N ALA A 121 20.60 -12.16 10.90
CA ALA A 121 21.84 -12.42 10.20
C ALA A 121 23.05 -12.19 11.12
N ASN A 122 23.06 -11.09 11.89
CA ASN A 122 24.10 -10.82 12.88
C ASN A 122 24.11 -11.86 14.01
N PHE A 123 22.94 -12.28 14.49
CA PHE A 123 22.83 -13.33 15.49
C PHE A 123 23.34 -14.67 14.97
N VAL A 124 22.94 -15.09 13.78
CA VAL A 124 23.37 -16.35 13.16
C VAL A 124 24.86 -16.31 12.83
N ALA A 125 25.37 -15.18 12.35
CA ALA A 125 26.80 -14.99 12.12
C ALA A 125 27.64 -15.10 13.40
N ALA A 126 27.03 -14.89 14.58
CA ALA A 126 27.66 -15.11 15.88
C ALA A 126 27.88 -16.59 16.21
N PHE A 127 27.31 -17.52 15.43
CA PHE A 127 27.48 -18.98 15.58
C PHE A 127 28.34 -19.57 14.46
N PRO A 128 29.07 -20.67 14.73
CA PRO A 128 29.91 -21.30 13.73
C PRO A 128 29.14 -21.66 12.44
N PRO A 129 29.70 -21.37 11.26
CA PRO A 129 29.03 -21.34 9.95
C PRO A 129 28.60 -22.70 9.40
N ALA A 130 28.78 -23.79 10.15
CA ALA A 130 28.31 -25.12 9.75
C ALA A 130 26.77 -25.20 9.60
N LEU A 131 26.02 -24.22 10.12
CA LEU A 131 24.55 -24.18 10.06
C LEU A 131 23.96 -23.27 8.95
N LEU A 132 24.78 -22.50 8.23
CA LEU A 132 24.30 -21.45 7.30
C LEU A 132 24.07 -21.92 5.85
N PHE A 133 24.42 -23.17 5.51
CA PHE A 133 24.37 -23.66 4.13
C PHE A 133 22.95 -23.96 3.60
N PHE A 134 21.90 -23.84 4.43
CA PHE A 134 20.53 -24.27 4.09
C PHE A 134 19.53 -23.16 3.76
N PHE A 135 19.87 -21.87 3.89
CA PHE A 135 18.85 -20.80 3.90
C PHE A 135 18.77 -19.88 2.66
N VAL A 136 19.42 -20.19 1.54
CA VAL A 136 19.37 -19.33 0.35
C VAL A 136 19.13 -20.10 -0.95
N VAL A 137 17.87 -20.48 -1.22
CA VAL A 137 17.26 -20.67 -2.57
C VAL A 137 15.75 -20.71 -2.35
N GLY A 138 14.84 -20.00 -3.02
CA GLY A 138 14.88 -19.04 -4.12
C GLY A 138 13.43 -18.72 -4.51
N GLU A 139 13.19 -17.66 -5.27
CA GLU A 139 11.90 -17.44 -5.94
C GLU A 139 12.09 -17.03 -7.39
N LYS A 140 11.50 -17.82 -8.28
CA LYS A 140 11.54 -17.67 -9.74
C LYS A 140 10.53 -16.64 -10.26
N TYR A 141 10.89 -16.07 -11.39
CA TYR A 141 10.15 -15.12 -12.24
C TYR A 141 9.52 -15.82 -13.48
N ALA A 142 8.66 -15.04 -14.17
CA ALA A 142 8.06 -15.18 -15.51
C ALA A 142 6.64 -15.80 -15.54
N SER A 143 5.65 -15.28 -16.30
CA SER A 143 5.68 -14.92 -17.72
C SER A 143 4.66 -13.83 -18.11
N ALA A 144 4.89 -13.14 -19.24
CA ALA A 144 4.06 -12.10 -19.85
C ALA A 144 3.30 -12.64 -21.08
N GLY A 145 2.08 -12.14 -21.30
CA GLY A 145 1.25 -12.39 -22.50
C GLY A 145 0.81 -11.08 -23.16
N ASN A 146 0.66 -11.10 -24.49
CA ASN A 146 0.39 -9.93 -25.34
C ASN A 146 -1.11 -9.74 -25.60
N GLU A 147 -1.54 -8.47 -25.64
CA GLU A 147 -2.89 -8.05 -26.01
C GLU A 147 -2.94 -7.38 -27.40
N LYS A 148 -4.15 -7.36 -27.99
CA LYS A 148 -4.52 -6.54 -29.15
C LYS A 148 -5.60 -5.55 -28.73
N SER A 149 -5.49 -4.33 -29.25
CA SER A 149 -6.38 -3.20 -28.99
C SER A 149 -7.47 -3.05 -30.05
N TYR A 150 -8.63 -2.50 -29.67
CA TYR A 150 -9.66 -1.97 -30.57
C TYR A 150 -10.29 -0.73 -29.94
N SER A 151 -10.31 0.37 -30.70
CA SER A 151 -11.07 1.61 -30.45
C SER A 151 -12.37 1.59 -31.25
N ASP A 152 -13.38 2.37 -30.85
CA ASP A 152 -13.89 3.53 -31.63
C ASP A 152 -15.29 4.03 -31.15
N ARG A 153 -15.54 5.35 -31.34
CA ARG A 153 -16.81 6.13 -31.39
C ARG A 153 -17.48 6.53 -30.06
N GLY A 154 -18.08 7.71 -29.89
CA GLY A 154 -18.44 8.84 -30.77
C GLY A 154 -19.72 9.48 -30.17
N PRO A 155 -19.89 10.81 -30.15
CA PRO A 155 -20.94 11.47 -29.34
C PRO A 155 -22.37 11.30 -29.88
N ILE A 156 -23.36 11.21 -28.97
CA ILE A 156 -24.80 11.10 -29.26
C ILE A 156 -25.51 12.40 -28.83
N VAL A 157 -26.41 12.90 -29.69
CA VAL A 157 -27.05 14.21 -29.62
C VAL A 157 -28.07 14.34 -28.47
N SER A 158 -28.09 15.53 -27.85
CA SER A 158 -28.99 16.02 -26.80
C SER A 158 -30.28 16.65 -27.34
N ASN A 159 -31.40 16.41 -26.67
CA ASN A 159 -32.60 17.22 -26.76
C ASN A 159 -33.31 17.18 -25.40
N ASN A 160 -33.00 18.11 -24.47
CA ASN A 160 -33.77 18.46 -23.25
C ASN A 160 -33.08 19.45 -22.27
N GLY A 161 -32.02 20.17 -22.69
CA GLY A 161 -31.44 21.26 -21.89
C GLY A 161 -30.45 20.86 -20.79
N TYR A 162 -30.06 19.60 -20.76
CA TYR A 162 -28.79 19.08 -20.24
C TYR A 162 -28.05 18.41 -21.41
N GLU A 163 -26.73 18.33 -21.36
CA GLU A 163 -25.94 17.73 -22.44
C GLU A 163 -25.33 16.41 -21.96
N ILE A 164 -25.76 15.30 -22.59
CA ILE A 164 -25.09 14.00 -22.46
C ILE A 164 -24.00 13.98 -23.51
N TRP A 165 -22.74 13.93 -23.09
CA TRP A 165 -21.58 13.98 -23.99
C TRP A 165 -21.10 12.59 -24.36
N GLN A 166 -21.17 11.68 -23.38
CA GLN A 166 -20.78 10.30 -23.55
C GLN A 166 -21.80 9.42 -22.83
N HIS A 167 -22.19 8.32 -23.47
CA HIS A 167 -23.03 7.27 -22.90
C HIS A 167 -22.35 5.93 -23.20
N ILE A 168 -22.15 5.11 -22.18
CA ILE A 168 -21.62 3.75 -22.30
C ILE A 168 -22.52 2.81 -21.53
N ASP A 169 -23.05 1.81 -22.24
CA ASP A 169 -23.75 0.69 -21.63
C ASP A 169 -22.95 -0.59 -21.89
N LYS A 170 -22.39 -1.17 -20.83
CA LYS A 170 -21.52 -2.36 -20.89
C LYS A 170 -21.56 -3.09 -19.57
N TYR A 171 -21.66 -4.42 -19.62
CA TYR A 171 -21.74 -5.29 -18.44
C TYR A 171 -23.00 -5.04 -17.60
N GLY A 172 -24.12 -4.63 -18.23
CA GLY A 172 -25.35 -4.26 -17.54
C GLY A 172 -25.24 -3.01 -16.65
N ILE A 173 -24.20 -2.19 -16.86
CA ILE A 173 -24.02 -0.88 -16.24
C ILE A 173 -24.12 0.15 -17.35
N ALA A 174 -24.93 1.19 -17.18
CA ALA A 174 -24.91 2.38 -18.01
C ALA A 174 -24.24 3.52 -17.25
N THR A 175 -23.35 4.24 -17.94
CA THR A 175 -22.64 5.40 -17.40
C THR A 175 -22.68 6.54 -18.41
N GLU A 176 -23.03 7.73 -17.92
CA GLU A 176 -23.11 8.96 -18.72
C GLU A 176 -22.19 10.05 -18.16
N VAL A 177 -21.56 10.80 -19.05
CA VAL A 177 -20.89 12.08 -18.75
C VAL A 177 -21.85 13.19 -19.13
N MET A 178 -22.14 14.08 -18.20
CA MET A 178 -22.97 15.25 -18.48
C MET A 178 -22.50 16.52 -17.79
N THR A 179 -22.95 17.64 -18.33
CA THR A 179 -22.84 18.94 -17.69
C THR A 179 -24.19 19.65 -17.70
N THR A 180 -24.38 20.57 -16.76
CA THR A 180 -25.57 21.41 -16.67
C THR A 180 -25.25 22.72 -15.97
N GLN A 181 -25.89 23.79 -16.42
CA GLN A 181 -25.88 25.10 -15.78
C GLN A 181 -27.10 25.30 -14.86
N ASP A 182 -28.05 24.37 -14.87
CA ASP A 182 -29.34 24.47 -14.18
C ASP A 182 -29.58 23.23 -13.30
N SER A 183 -29.64 23.45 -11.98
CA SER A 183 -29.84 22.37 -11.00
C SER A 183 -31.20 21.70 -11.13
N ALA A 184 -32.26 22.45 -11.46
CA ALA A 184 -33.60 21.90 -11.64
C ALA A 184 -33.66 20.93 -12.84
N ARG A 185 -32.86 21.16 -13.88
CA ARG A 185 -32.74 20.22 -15.01
C ARG A 185 -32.00 18.95 -14.63
N PHE A 186 -30.91 19.09 -13.89
CA PHE A 186 -30.16 17.92 -13.39
C PHE A 186 -31.04 17.02 -12.52
N TYR A 187 -31.83 17.62 -11.63
CA TYR A 187 -32.73 16.84 -10.77
C TYR A 187 -33.86 16.17 -11.53
N ARG A 188 -34.49 16.86 -12.49
CA ARG A 188 -35.48 16.21 -13.37
C ARG A 188 -34.89 15.04 -14.16
N TYR A 189 -33.63 15.16 -14.59
CA TYR A 189 -32.90 14.09 -15.26
C TYR A 189 -32.70 12.86 -14.33
N LEU A 190 -32.38 13.09 -13.06
CA LEU A 190 -32.24 12.02 -12.06
C LEU A 190 -33.60 11.40 -11.68
N GLU A 191 -34.62 12.23 -11.52
CA GLU A 191 -36.00 11.80 -11.24
C GLU A 191 -36.56 10.92 -12.36
N ALA A 192 -36.26 11.26 -13.63
CA ALA A 192 -36.62 10.44 -14.79
C ALA A 192 -35.96 9.05 -14.76
N ARG A 193 -34.82 8.90 -14.07
CA ARG A 193 -34.15 7.61 -13.80
C ARG A 193 -34.61 6.97 -12.50
N GLY A 194 -35.73 7.44 -11.96
CA GLY A 194 -36.30 6.97 -10.73
C GLY A 194 -35.38 7.23 -9.54
N THR A 195 -34.67 8.36 -9.49
CA THR A 195 -33.87 8.75 -8.33
C THR A 195 -34.35 10.08 -7.78
N ASN A 196 -34.73 10.11 -6.52
CA ASN A 196 -35.12 11.35 -5.83
C ASN A 196 -34.11 11.65 -4.73
N LEU A 197 -33.38 12.76 -4.89
CA LEU A 197 -32.35 13.18 -3.95
C LEU A 197 -32.97 13.92 -2.75
N SER A 198 -32.42 13.69 -1.56
CA SER A 198 -32.73 14.52 -0.40
C SER A 198 -32.24 15.96 -0.61
N ASP A 199 -32.85 16.93 0.08
CA ASP A 199 -32.45 18.34 -0.03
C ASP A 199 -31.00 18.57 0.36
N ASP A 200 -30.49 17.84 1.37
CA ASP A 200 -29.08 17.91 1.74
C ASP A 200 -28.16 17.42 0.61
N ALA A 201 -28.53 16.34 -0.08
CA ALA A 201 -27.75 15.82 -1.21
C ALA A 201 -27.81 16.78 -2.40
N LYS A 202 -28.98 17.40 -2.66
CA LYS A 202 -29.13 18.44 -3.67
C LYS A 202 -28.19 19.60 -3.36
N LEU A 203 -28.23 20.15 -2.14
CA LEU A 203 -27.37 21.24 -1.70
C LEU A 203 -25.88 20.95 -1.97
N ARG A 204 -25.39 19.73 -1.69
CA ARG A 204 -23.99 19.35 -1.98
C ARG A 204 -23.66 19.31 -3.47
N ILE A 205 -24.60 18.86 -4.29
CA ILE A 205 -24.44 18.81 -5.75
C ILE A 205 -24.49 20.21 -6.37
N GLU A 206 -25.35 21.11 -5.87
CA GLU A 206 -25.43 22.49 -6.35
C GLU A 206 -24.09 23.23 -6.22
N GLU A 207 -23.25 22.83 -5.26
CA GLU A 207 -21.91 23.38 -5.12
C GLU A 207 -20.99 23.10 -6.33
N TYR A 208 -21.36 22.19 -7.23
CA TYR A 208 -20.63 21.87 -8.47
C TYR A 208 -21.35 22.34 -9.74
N ILE A 209 -22.67 22.50 -9.69
CA ILE A 209 -23.48 22.91 -10.86
C ILE A 209 -23.14 24.35 -11.26
N GLY A 210 -23.06 24.60 -12.56
CA GLY A 210 -22.73 25.91 -13.11
C GLY A 210 -21.25 26.32 -12.96
N LYS A 211 -20.40 25.39 -12.53
CA LYS A 211 -18.93 25.55 -12.50
C LYS A 211 -18.28 24.72 -13.61
N ASP A 212 -16.96 24.73 -13.67
CA ASP A 212 -16.16 23.92 -14.59
C ASP A 212 -16.07 22.44 -14.14
N TYR A 213 -17.23 21.85 -13.84
CA TYR A 213 -17.38 20.44 -13.48
C TYR A 213 -18.30 19.72 -14.45
N SER A 214 -18.03 18.43 -14.63
CA SER A 214 -18.94 17.47 -15.24
C SER A 214 -19.34 16.42 -14.23
N PHE A 215 -20.51 15.81 -14.42
CA PHE A 215 -21.00 14.73 -13.59
C PHE A 215 -20.90 13.41 -14.33
N ILE A 216 -20.34 12.43 -13.64
CA ILE A 216 -20.44 11.03 -14.01
C ILE A 216 -21.66 10.45 -13.32
N VAL A 217 -22.58 9.91 -14.10
CA VAL A 217 -23.82 9.30 -13.61
C VAL A 217 -23.87 7.85 -14.07
N SER A 218 -23.87 6.91 -13.13
CA SER A 218 -23.85 5.48 -13.42
C SER A 218 -24.99 4.73 -12.73
N TRP A 219 -25.60 3.77 -13.40
CA TRP A 219 -26.68 2.92 -12.87
C TRP A 219 -26.63 1.52 -13.49
N VAL A 220 -27.31 0.57 -12.85
CA VAL A 220 -27.51 -0.77 -13.40
C VAL A 220 -28.60 -0.70 -14.47
N SER A 221 -28.22 -0.80 -15.75
CA SER A 221 -29.12 -0.76 -16.91
C SER A 221 -29.81 -2.11 -17.14
N ASP A 222 -29.06 -3.20 -17.02
CA ASP A 222 -29.54 -4.58 -17.15
C ASP A 222 -29.07 -5.42 -15.95
N PRO A 223 -29.93 -5.65 -14.95
CA PRO A 223 -29.60 -6.47 -13.79
C PRO A 223 -29.19 -7.91 -14.12
N ALA A 224 -29.67 -8.49 -15.22
CA ALA A 224 -29.32 -9.86 -15.60
C ALA A 224 -27.92 -9.92 -16.20
N GLU A 225 -27.62 -9.05 -17.16
CA GLU A 225 -26.27 -8.92 -17.72
C GLU A 225 -25.26 -8.53 -16.65
N TYR A 226 -25.62 -7.61 -15.76
CA TYR A 226 -24.77 -7.19 -14.64
C TYR A 226 -24.37 -8.39 -13.78
N ARG A 227 -25.33 -9.23 -13.37
CA ARG A 227 -25.05 -10.43 -12.56
C ARG A 227 -24.20 -11.47 -13.27
N GLU A 228 -24.37 -11.63 -14.59
CA GLU A 228 -23.55 -12.56 -15.37
C GLU A 228 -22.09 -12.07 -15.46
N ASN A 229 -21.90 -10.75 -15.51
CA ASN A 229 -20.60 -10.12 -15.63
C ASN A 229 -19.94 -9.75 -14.30
N LEU A 230 -20.66 -9.85 -13.18
CA LEU A 230 -20.06 -9.82 -11.85
C LEU A 230 -18.92 -10.83 -11.81
N TRP A 231 -17.73 -10.34 -11.47
CA TRP A 231 -16.50 -11.11 -11.41
C TRP A 231 -16.71 -12.53 -10.87
N GLN A 232 -16.52 -13.56 -11.72
CA GLN A 232 -16.87 -14.95 -11.41
C GLN A 232 -16.08 -15.56 -10.25
N GLY A 233 -15.06 -14.87 -9.73
CA GLY A 233 -14.34 -15.25 -8.51
C GLY A 233 -15.21 -15.28 -7.25
N THR A 234 -16.36 -14.58 -7.24
CA THR A 234 -17.36 -14.67 -6.16
C THR A 234 -18.45 -15.70 -6.42
N ALA A 235 -18.71 -16.10 -7.66
CA ALA A 235 -19.91 -16.85 -8.03
C ALA A 235 -19.74 -18.39 -8.14
N LYS A 236 -18.52 -18.93 -8.33
CA LYS A 236 -18.33 -20.38 -8.59
C LYS A 236 -17.37 -21.12 -7.64
N GLY A 237 -17.23 -20.67 -6.39
CA GLY A 237 -16.53 -21.42 -5.33
C GLY A 237 -15.26 -20.77 -4.78
N GLY A 238 -15.08 -19.47 -4.96
CA GLY A 238 -14.04 -18.72 -4.25
C GLY A 238 -14.28 -18.72 -2.74
N TYR A 239 -13.22 -18.95 -1.97
CA TYR A 239 -13.21 -19.02 -0.50
C TYR A 239 -13.66 -17.70 0.19
N TYR A 240 -13.87 -16.63 -0.57
CA TYR A 240 -14.36 -15.34 -0.10
C TYR A 240 -15.83 -15.16 -0.53
N GLY A 241 -16.75 -15.59 0.34
CA GLY A 241 -18.21 -15.51 0.15
C GLY A 241 -18.81 -14.10 0.18
N SER A 242 -18.17 -13.13 -0.47
CA SER A 242 -18.72 -11.79 -0.63
C SER A 242 -19.71 -11.77 -1.80
N THR A 243 -21.00 -11.67 -1.47
CA THR A 243 -22.11 -11.46 -2.44
C THR A 243 -22.24 -10.00 -2.87
N GLN A 244 -21.15 -9.25 -2.85
CA GLN A 244 -21.16 -7.80 -3.04
C GLN A 244 -21.02 -7.49 -4.53
N GLU A 245 -21.91 -6.63 -5.02
CA GLU A 245 -22.10 -6.31 -6.44
C GLU A 245 -21.64 -4.87 -6.68
N PRO A 246 -20.33 -4.63 -6.95
CA PRO A 246 -19.81 -3.28 -7.04
C PRO A 246 -19.99 -2.65 -8.43
N ILE A 247 -20.34 -1.37 -8.48
CA ILE A 247 -20.35 -0.59 -9.72
C ILE A 247 -18.95 0.02 -9.89
N GLY A 248 -18.28 -0.32 -10.98
CA GLY A 248 -16.94 0.14 -11.31
C GLY A 248 -16.91 1.05 -12.52
N VAL A 249 -16.40 2.26 -12.35
CA VAL A 249 -16.28 3.26 -13.42
C VAL A 249 -14.83 3.72 -13.54
N PHE A 250 -14.33 3.76 -14.77
CA PHE A 250 -13.12 4.44 -15.16
C PHE A 250 -13.48 5.80 -15.74
N ALA A 251 -12.71 6.82 -15.40
CA ALA A 251 -12.73 8.13 -16.02
C ALA A 251 -11.28 8.61 -16.25
N ARG A 252 -11.00 9.11 -17.45
CA ARG A 252 -9.77 9.85 -17.77
C ARG A 252 -10.13 11.30 -18.05
N PHE A 253 -9.43 12.25 -17.46
CA PHE A 253 -9.71 13.68 -17.64
C PHE A 253 -8.46 14.54 -17.44
N PRO A 254 -8.40 15.75 -18.02
CA PRO A 254 -7.30 16.68 -17.75
C PRO A 254 -7.36 17.16 -16.31
N SER A 255 -6.23 17.16 -15.63
CA SER A 255 -6.10 17.68 -14.27
C SER A 255 -4.68 18.17 -14.01
N GLU A 256 -4.54 19.33 -13.35
CA GLU A 256 -3.24 19.85 -12.91
C GLU A 256 -2.78 19.21 -11.60
N LYS A 257 -3.74 18.79 -10.78
CA LYS A 257 -3.55 18.20 -9.46
C LYS A 257 -4.24 16.84 -9.39
N ILE A 258 -3.81 16.01 -8.46
CA ILE A 258 -4.55 14.79 -8.17
C ILE A 258 -5.87 15.20 -7.50
N PHE A 259 -6.99 14.74 -8.05
CA PHE A 259 -8.33 15.08 -7.61
C PHE A 259 -9.08 13.83 -7.14
N TYR A 260 -9.90 13.98 -6.11
CA TYR A 260 -10.82 12.93 -5.73
C TYR A 260 -12.10 13.50 -5.09
N PRO A 261 -13.30 13.15 -5.62
CA PRO A 261 -14.57 13.81 -5.29
C PRO A 261 -15.14 13.35 -3.95
N LEU A 262 -14.52 13.82 -2.87
CA LEU A 262 -14.85 13.45 -1.50
C LEU A 262 -16.06 14.20 -0.94
N LYS A 263 -16.29 15.45 -1.37
CA LYS A 263 -17.20 16.37 -0.67
C LYS A 263 -18.67 16.03 -0.86
N ILE A 264 -19.06 15.51 -2.02
CA ILE A 264 -20.46 15.08 -2.28
C ILE A 264 -20.94 14.03 -1.25
N THR A 265 -20.02 13.26 -0.72
CA THR A 265 -20.28 12.19 0.25
C THR A 265 -20.69 12.71 1.62
N SER A 266 -20.45 13.99 1.91
CA SER A 266 -21.00 14.60 3.13
C SER A 266 -22.52 14.56 3.22
N ALA A 267 -23.22 14.31 2.12
CA ALA A 267 -24.66 14.02 2.08
C ALA A 267 -25.07 12.85 2.98
N TYR A 268 -24.15 11.92 3.31
CA TYR A 268 -24.40 10.78 4.21
C TYR A 268 -24.37 11.13 5.70
N LYS A 269 -24.06 12.39 6.05
CA LYS A 269 -24.11 12.91 7.43
C LYS A 269 -23.28 12.09 8.42
N GLU A 270 -23.92 11.44 9.38
CA GLU A 270 -23.26 10.74 10.49
C GLU A 270 -22.70 9.36 10.10
N ALA A 271 -22.96 8.89 8.89
CA ALA A 271 -22.49 7.59 8.43
C ALA A 271 -20.95 7.55 8.40
N TYR A 272 -20.37 6.47 8.91
CA TYR A 272 -18.97 6.17 8.72
C TYR A 272 -18.76 5.57 7.34
N ILE A 273 -17.77 6.09 6.64
CA ILE A 273 -17.46 5.71 5.27
C ILE A 273 -15.94 5.54 5.16
N PRO A 274 -15.41 4.31 5.18
CA PRO A 274 -14.02 4.05 4.93
C PRO A 274 -13.66 3.93 3.45
N MET A 275 -12.73 4.77 3.07
CA MET A 275 -12.27 4.88 1.70
C MET A 275 -10.87 4.34 1.61
N LYS A 276 -10.61 3.67 0.50
CA LYS A 276 -9.28 3.21 0.16
C LYS A 276 -8.89 3.79 -1.19
N ILE A 277 -7.97 4.73 -1.21
CA ILE A 277 -7.52 5.44 -2.41
C ILE A 277 -6.07 5.04 -2.66
N ASP A 278 -5.81 4.31 -3.73
CA ASP A 278 -4.48 3.87 -4.16
C ASP A 278 -3.98 4.79 -5.29
N ILE A 279 -3.00 5.64 -5.01
CA ILE A 279 -2.46 6.64 -5.94
C ILE A 279 -1.10 6.18 -6.45
N MET A 280 -0.87 6.26 -7.76
CA MET A 280 0.38 5.81 -8.37
C MET A 280 1.57 6.69 -7.97
N GLY A 281 2.69 6.03 -7.68
CA GLY A 281 3.89 6.66 -7.13
C GLY A 281 3.79 6.94 -5.63
N TYR A 282 4.88 7.46 -5.06
CA TYR A 282 4.92 7.86 -3.66
C TYR A 282 4.48 9.30 -3.51
N LYS A 283 3.18 9.57 -3.58
CA LYS A 283 2.61 10.91 -3.46
C LYS A 283 2.39 11.31 -2.00
N GLU A 284 2.55 12.59 -1.69
CA GLU A 284 2.28 13.16 -0.37
C GLU A 284 0.93 13.91 -0.39
N PRO A 285 -0.13 13.32 0.18
CA PRO A 285 -1.46 13.91 0.07
C PRO A 285 -1.67 15.06 1.06
N GLU A 286 -2.37 16.10 0.62
CA GLU A 286 -2.79 17.22 1.47
C GLU A 286 -4.11 16.86 2.18
N ILE A 287 -3.99 16.19 3.33
CA ILE A 287 -5.16 15.80 4.14
C ILE A 287 -5.62 16.97 5.00
N PHE A 288 -6.83 17.46 4.78
CA PHE A 288 -7.39 18.55 5.57
C PHE A 288 -7.71 18.13 7.02
N ARG A 289 -7.64 19.10 7.92
CA ARG A 289 -7.65 18.92 9.38
C ARG A 289 -8.84 18.12 9.92
N ASN A 290 -10.00 18.21 9.27
CA ASN A 290 -11.24 17.61 9.77
C ASN A 290 -11.25 16.08 9.69
N ILE A 291 -10.44 15.48 8.81
CA ILE A 291 -10.35 14.02 8.64
C ILE A 291 -8.94 13.49 8.94
N SER A 292 -7.99 14.35 9.27
CA SER A 292 -6.57 13.98 9.34
C SER A 292 -6.25 12.92 10.40
N LYS A 293 -6.98 12.91 11.51
CA LYS A 293 -6.82 11.89 12.57
C LYS A 293 -7.33 10.53 12.13
N GLU A 294 -8.35 10.54 11.28
CA GLU A 294 -9.11 9.38 10.81
C GLU A 294 -8.61 8.91 9.43
N THR A 295 -7.51 9.51 8.97
CA THR A 295 -6.89 9.23 7.69
C THR A 295 -5.49 8.67 7.91
N ARG A 296 -5.20 7.55 7.27
CA ARG A 296 -3.90 6.90 7.29
C ARG A 296 -3.28 6.93 5.91
N THR A 297 -2.06 7.45 5.81
CA THR A 297 -1.28 7.44 4.58
C THR A 297 -0.14 6.44 4.71
N GLU A 298 -0.09 5.46 3.81
CA GLU A 298 0.90 4.40 3.79
C GLU A 298 1.50 4.25 2.38
N TYR A 299 2.77 3.87 2.31
CA TYR A 299 3.50 3.75 1.04
C TYR A 299 3.82 2.28 0.77
N TYR A 300 3.56 1.82 -0.44
CA TYR A 300 3.65 0.41 -0.81
C TYR A 300 4.55 0.18 -2.02
N PHE A 301 5.28 -0.93 -1.98
CA PHE A 301 6.05 -1.41 -3.10
C PHE A 301 5.60 -2.83 -3.48
N ASN A 302 5.38 -3.06 -4.77
CA ASN A 302 5.13 -4.38 -5.31
C ASN A 302 6.17 -4.67 -6.40
N ASP A 303 6.90 -5.77 -6.25
CA ASP A 303 7.90 -6.25 -7.21
C ASP A 303 7.32 -7.14 -8.31
N ARG A 304 6.09 -7.63 -8.12
CA ARG A 304 5.38 -8.54 -9.03
C ARG A 304 3.89 -8.25 -9.00
N LEU A 305 3.46 -7.40 -9.93
CA LEU A 305 2.04 -7.26 -10.21
C LEU A 305 1.49 -8.59 -10.75
N GLN A 306 0.56 -9.18 -10.00
CA GLN A 306 -0.23 -10.32 -10.43
C GLN A 306 -1.66 -9.83 -10.57
N TYR A 307 -2.24 -10.00 -11.76
CA TYR A 307 -3.62 -9.65 -12.07
C TYR A 307 -4.36 -10.89 -12.56
N GLY A 308 -5.63 -10.99 -12.22
CA GLY A 308 -6.54 -11.86 -12.96
C GLY A 308 -6.74 -11.35 -14.39
N LEU A 309 -7.13 -12.23 -15.33
CA LEU A 309 -7.41 -11.84 -16.72
C LEU A 309 -8.44 -10.70 -16.82
N ASP A 310 -9.48 -10.72 -15.98
CA ASP A 310 -10.50 -9.67 -15.93
C ASP A 310 -9.99 -8.34 -15.32
N GLU A 311 -8.93 -8.39 -14.50
CA GLU A 311 -8.30 -7.20 -13.91
C GLU A 311 -7.31 -6.53 -14.87
N GLU A 312 -6.81 -7.25 -15.89
CA GLU A 312 -5.82 -6.77 -16.84
C GLU A 312 -6.37 -5.62 -17.71
N GLU A 313 -7.61 -5.71 -18.19
CA GLU A 313 -8.27 -4.64 -18.96
C GLU A 313 -8.35 -3.35 -18.12
N SER A 314 -8.80 -3.47 -16.87
CA SER A 314 -8.88 -2.35 -15.93
C SER A 314 -7.51 -1.76 -15.59
N ALA A 315 -6.51 -2.62 -15.37
CA ALA A 315 -5.14 -2.20 -15.10
C ALA A 315 -4.55 -1.45 -16.30
N LYS A 316 -4.76 -1.94 -17.54
CA LYS A 316 -4.27 -1.26 -18.74
C LYS A 316 -4.86 0.12 -18.93
N LYS A 317 -6.15 0.31 -18.60
CA LYS A 317 -6.76 1.65 -18.62
C LYS A 317 -6.06 2.58 -17.63
N ILE A 318 -5.76 2.12 -16.41
CA ILE A 318 -5.03 2.90 -15.41
C ILE A 318 -3.60 3.25 -15.86
N PHE A 319 -2.90 2.31 -16.50
CA PHE A 319 -1.49 2.45 -16.88
C PHE A 319 -1.27 2.79 -18.37
N ASN A 320 -2.24 3.43 -19.03
CA ASN A 320 -2.08 3.89 -20.42
C ASN A 320 -1.63 2.76 -21.37
N GLY A 321 -2.11 1.54 -21.15
CA GLY A 321 -1.81 0.33 -21.91
C GLY A 321 -0.61 -0.49 -21.43
N THR A 322 0.34 0.10 -20.70
CA THR A 322 1.57 -0.60 -20.27
C THR A 322 1.60 -0.80 -18.77
N ILE A 323 1.27 -2.01 -18.32
CA ILE A 323 1.34 -2.36 -16.90
C ILE A 323 2.82 -2.39 -16.45
N PRO A 324 3.21 -1.60 -15.44
CA PRO A 324 4.59 -1.59 -14.98
C PRO A 324 4.93 -2.90 -14.26
N ARG A 325 6.17 -3.39 -14.42
CA ARG A 325 6.63 -4.61 -13.72
C ARG A 325 6.71 -4.43 -12.20
N GLN A 326 7.09 -3.23 -11.78
CA GLN A 326 7.18 -2.84 -10.38
C GLN A 326 6.23 -1.69 -10.14
N LEU A 327 5.48 -1.77 -9.05
CA LEU A 327 4.50 -0.78 -8.70
C LEU A 327 4.88 -0.07 -7.41
N ARG A 328 4.89 1.25 -7.47
CA ARG A 328 4.97 2.12 -6.32
C ARG A 328 3.63 2.82 -6.20
N PHE A 329 3.06 2.84 -5.01
CA PHE A 329 1.81 3.56 -4.79
C PHE A 329 1.69 4.05 -3.35
N THR A 330 0.96 5.14 -3.18
CA THR A 330 0.49 5.67 -1.90
C THR A 330 -0.92 5.16 -1.67
N ARG A 331 -1.20 4.64 -0.49
CA ARG A 331 -2.53 4.25 -0.05
C ARG A 331 -3.02 5.24 1.00
N ILE A 332 -4.13 5.88 0.72
CA ILE A 332 -4.88 6.68 1.68
C ILE A 332 -6.06 5.84 2.15
N SER A 333 -6.08 5.54 3.45
CA SER A 333 -7.20 4.88 4.11
C SER A 333 -7.91 5.92 4.98
N ILE A 334 -9.11 6.33 4.60
CA ILE A 334 -9.96 7.23 5.41
C ILE A 334 -10.95 6.35 6.15
N ASN A 335 -11.24 6.63 7.42
CA ASN A 335 -12.34 6.02 8.16
C ASN A 335 -12.99 7.05 9.08
N ALA A 336 -13.76 7.96 8.47
CA ALA A 336 -14.37 9.10 9.15
C ALA A 336 -15.89 9.16 8.91
N GLN A 337 -16.58 9.97 9.72
CA GLN A 337 -17.97 10.31 9.45
C GLN A 337 -18.08 11.23 8.25
N ALA A 338 -19.11 10.99 7.44
CA ALA A 338 -19.29 11.66 6.17
C ALA A 338 -19.45 13.18 6.29
N LYS A 339 -20.06 13.66 7.38
CA LYS A 339 -20.24 15.09 7.67
C LYS A 339 -18.93 15.87 7.73
N TYR A 340 -17.79 15.21 7.90
CA TYR A 340 -16.47 15.87 7.91
C TYR A 340 -15.87 16.03 6.51
N PHE A 341 -16.45 15.42 5.47
CA PHE A 341 -16.03 15.54 4.07
C PHE A 341 -16.51 16.86 3.46
N LEU A 342 -15.96 17.97 3.94
CA LEU A 342 -16.40 19.31 3.53
C LEU A 342 -15.72 19.81 2.24
N GLN A 343 -14.67 19.12 1.78
CA GLN A 343 -13.82 19.49 0.65
C GLN A 343 -13.43 18.23 -0.12
N ASP A 344 -13.22 18.39 -1.44
CA ASP A 344 -12.61 17.34 -2.26
C ASP A 344 -11.13 17.20 -1.90
N LEU A 345 -10.54 16.04 -2.17
CA LEU A 345 -9.10 15.88 -2.02
C LEU A 345 -8.44 16.43 -3.28
N GLU A 346 -7.61 17.44 -3.11
CA GLU A 346 -6.81 18.03 -4.17
C GLU A 346 -5.39 18.23 -3.65
N PHE A 347 -4.39 17.68 -4.33
CA PHE A 347 -3.00 17.84 -3.93
C PHE A 347 -2.03 17.76 -5.11
N ASP A 348 -0.88 18.39 -4.92
CA ASP A 348 0.16 18.43 -5.94
C ASP A 348 0.77 17.04 -6.19
N ASP A 349 1.30 16.85 -7.40
CA ASP A 349 1.95 15.60 -7.81
C ASP A 349 3.36 15.39 -7.20
N LYS A 350 3.58 15.86 -5.96
CA LYS A 350 4.86 15.85 -5.28
C LYS A 350 5.15 14.49 -4.66
N ALA A 351 6.40 14.06 -4.81
CA ALA A 351 6.85 12.83 -4.19
C ALA A 351 7.11 13.02 -2.69
N SER A 352 6.65 12.07 -1.87
CA SER A 352 6.89 12.03 -0.44
C SER A 352 8.35 11.75 -0.14
N VAL A 353 9.03 12.72 0.49
CA VAL A 353 10.42 12.59 0.92
C VAL A 353 10.56 11.44 1.92
N ALA A 354 9.57 11.25 2.80
CA ALA A 354 9.55 10.15 3.76
C ALA A 354 9.50 8.79 3.06
N ALA A 355 8.67 8.65 2.02
CA ALA A 355 8.57 7.40 1.26
C ALA A 355 9.86 7.10 0.47
N ILE A 356 10.44 8.09 -0.20
CA ILE A 356 11.72 7.95 -0.91
C ILE A 356 12.82 7.52 0.08
N THR A 357 12.89 8.15 1.25
CA THR A 357 13.85 7.80 2.30
C THR A 357 13.68 6.35 2.74
N LEU A 358 12.44 5.91 2.98
CA LEU A 358 12.15 4.52 3.33
C LEU A 358 12.52 3.55 2.21
N GLU A 359 12.29 3.89 0.94
CA GLU A 359 12.70 3.05 -0.20
C GLU A 359 14.22 2.92 -0.26
N ILE A 360 14.97 4.03 -0.11
CA ILE A 360 16.43 4.01 -0.10
C ILE A 360 16.94 3.12 1.04
N LEU A 361 16.43 3.29 2.26
CA LEU A 361 16.79 2.44 3.41
C LEU A 361 16.50 0.95 3.14
N ASN A 362 15.37 0.66 2.51
CA ASN A 362 15.00 -0.68 2.07
C ASN A 362 15.88 -1.22 0.94
N ALA A 363 16.55 -0.39 0.16
CA ALA A 363 17.46 -0.80 -0.90
C ALA A 363 18.88 -1.05 -0.38
N ILE A 364 19.33 -0.26 0.61
CA ILE A 364 20.71 -0.29 1.11
C ILE A 364 20.91 -1.14 2.38
N TRP A 365 19.86 -1.79 2.91
CA TRP A 365 19.96 -2.57 4.15
C TRP A 365 21.04 -3.66 4.10
N LEU A 366 21.22 -4.33 2.96
CA LEU A 366 22.21 -5.40 2.80
C LEU A 366 23.65 -4.85 2.74
N PRO A 367 23.96 -3.79 1.97
CA PRO A 367 25.24 -3.08 2.10
C PRO A 367 25.53 -2.61 3.53
N ILE A 368 24.54 -2.05 4.24
CA ILE A 368 24.68 -1.67 5.65
C ILE A 368 25.03 -2.90 6.51
N ALA A 369 24.35 -4.02 6.28
CA ALA A 369 24.63 -5.29 6.95
C ALA A 369 26.08 -5.73 6.78
N GLY A 370 26.57 -5.73 5.54
CA GLY A 370 27.94 -6.11 5.21
C GLY A 370 28.97 -5.17 5.85
N ALA A 371 28.72 -3.86 5.79
CA ALA A 371 29.60 -2.85 6.40
C ALA A 371 29.67 -3.01 7.93
N MET A 372 28.54 -3.25 8.58
CA MET A 372 28.50 -3.49 10.02
C MET A 372 29.20 -4.79 10.41
N PHE A 373 28.95 -5.89 9.70
CA PHE A 373 29.63 -7.15 9.93
C PHE A 373 31.16 -6.99 9.78
N PHE A 374 31.60 -6.24 8.77
CA PHE A 374 33.01 -5.86 8.59
C PHE A 374 33.53 -5.10 9.81
N CYS A 375 32.85 -4.04 10.26
CA CYS A 375 33.26 -3.28 11.45
C CYS A 375 33.35 -4.13 12.72
N ILE A 376 32.35 -4.98 12.98
CA ILE A 376 32.31 -5.85 14.15
C ILE A 376 33.46 -6.87 14.10
N SER A 377 33.73 -7.45 12.93
CA SER A 377 34.81 -8.41 12.74
C SER A 377 36.19 -7.78 13.01
N PHE A 378 36.43 -6.58 12.49
CA PHE A 378 37.68 -5.85 12.75
C PHE A 378 37.81 -5.43 14.21
N LEU A 379 36.73 -4.96 14.83
CA LEU A 379 36.71 -4.59 16.24
C LEU A 379 37.00 -5.80 17.14
N ALA A 380 36.40 -6.96 16.83
CA ALA A 380 36.66 -8.20 17.53
C ALA A 380 38.13 -8.61 17.41
N ALA A 381 38.71 -8.60 16.20
CA ALA A 381 40.11 -8.94 15.98
C ALA A 381 41.06 -8.02 16.75
N TRP A 382 40.78 -6.72 16.77
CA TRP A 382 41.56 -5.74 17.53
C TRP A 382 41.46 -5.96 19.04
N LEU A 383 40.25 -6.19 19.57
CA LEU A 383 40.03 -6.47 20.99
C LEU A 383 40.68 -7.79 21.41
N THR A 384 40.58 -8.85 20.62
CA THR A 384 41.28 -10.12 20.88
C THR A 384 42.78 -9.91 20.93
N ASN A 385 43.33 -9.14 19.98
CA ASN A 385 44.75 -8.84 19.98
C ASN A 385 45.16 -8.12 21.27
N LYS A 386 44.43 -7.07 21.66
CA LYS A 386 44.77 -6.25 22.83
C LYS A 386 44.55 -6.99 24.15
N ALA A 387 43.39 -7.63 24.33
CA ALA A 387 42.98 -8.21 25.61
C ALA A 387 43.55 -9.61 25.85
N VAL A 388 43.71 -10.43 24.81
CA VAL A 388 44.09 -11.84 24.94
C VAL A 388 45.51 -12.09 24.46
N LEU A 389 45.91 -11.46 23.36
CA LEU A 389 47.26 -11.62 22.80
C LEU A 389 48.24 -10.54 23.25
N GLY A 390 47.84 -9.61 24.14
CA GLY A 390 48.73 -8.57 24.66
C GLY A 390 49.34 -7.66 23.60
N GLY A 391 48.65 -7.47 22.47
CA GLY A 391 49.11 -6.62 21.37
C GLY A 391 50.13 -7.26 20.42
N MET A 392 50.36 -8.58 20.51
CA MET A 392 51.37 -9.29 19.71
C MET A 392 51.15 -9.24 18.19
N LEU A 393 49.90 -9.13 17.72
CA LEU A 393 49.60 -9.08 16.28
C LEU A 393 49.78 -7.66 15.74
N GLY A 394 50.54 -7.54 14.65
CA GLY A 394 50.63 -6.33 13.83
C GLY A 394 49.39 -6.13 12.95
N LYS A 395 49.29 -4.95 12.33
CA LYS A 395 48.11 -4.51 11.53
C LYS A 395 47.69 -5.52 10.45
N LYS A 396 48.64 -6.10 9.72
CA LYS A 396 48.36 -7.10 8.66
C LYS A 396 47.75 -8.38 9.23
N GLN A 397 48.18 -8.81 10.41
CA GLN A 397 47.69 -10.03 11.07
C GLN A 397 46.30 -9.82 11.68
N ILE A 398 46.03 -8.64 12.25
CA ILE A 398 44.67 -8.26 12.68
C ILE A 398 43.71 -8.25 11.49
N CYS A 399 44.13 -7.66 10.37
CA CYS A 399 43.33 -7.64 9.15
C CYS A 399 43.05 -9.05 8.61
N LEU A 400 44.07 -9.93 8.59
CA LEU A 400 43.89 -11.34 8.21
C LEU A 400 42.91 -12.06 9.14
N LEU A 401 43.01 -11.83 10.46
CA LEU A 401 42.12 -12.44 11.45
C LEU A 401 40.67 -11.98 11.24
N ALA A 402 40.44 -10.67 11.05
CA ALA A 402 39.11 -10.14 10.76
C ALA A 402 38.54 -10.68 9.44
N LEU A 403 39.30 -10.59 8.34
CA LEU A 403 38.85 -11.05 7.02
C LEU A 403 38.56 -12.55 6.99
N SER A 404 39.25 -13.34 7.80
CA SER A 404 39.01 -14.77 7.89
C SER A 404 37.60 -15.13 8.39
N ASN A 405 36.92 -14.22 9.10
CA ASN A 405 35.54 -14.39 9.53
C ASN A 405 34.53 -14.43 8.37
N PHE A 406 34.85 -13.78 7.24
CA PHE A 406 34.04 -13.83 6.01
C PHE A 406 34.13 -15.19 5.31
N LEU A 407 35.26 -15.87 5.50
CA LEU A 407 35.56 -17.16 4.90
C LEU A 407 35.14 -18.32 5.80
N THR A 408 34.25 -18.06 6.76
CA THR A 408 33.71 -19.06 7.69
C THR A 408 34.78 -19.69 8.59
N ILE A 409 34.48 -20.84 9.20
CA ILE A 409 35.44 -21.58 10.03
C ILE A 409 36.65 -22.03 9.22
N ILE A 410 36.47 -22.32 7.92
CA ILE A 410 37.55 -22.75 7.01
C ILE A 410 38.57 -21.62 6.86
N GLY A 411 38.09 -20.40 6.61
CA GLY A 411 38.92 -19.20 6.55
C GLY A 411 39.69 -18.96 7.84
N PHE A 412 39.01 -19.13 8.98
CA PHE A 412 39.61 -18.94 10.29
C PHE A 412 40.69 -19.97 10.60
N ILE A 413 40.45 -21.24 10.25
CA ILE A 413 41.44 -22.32 10.35
C ILE A 413 42.66 -21.98 9.46
N ALA A 414 42.44 -21.59 8.21
CA ALA A 414 43.51 -21.18 7.30
C ALA A 414 44.31 -19.99 7.85
N ALA A 415 43.64 -18.95 8.35
CA ALA A 415 44.28 -17.80 8.97
C ALA A 415 45.08 -18.19 10.22
N ALA A 416 44.57 -19.08 11.06
CA ALA A 416 45.30 -19.59 12.22
C ALA A 416 46.58 -20.34 11.81
N PHE A 417 46.53 -21.17 10.77
CA PHE A 417 47.72 -21.83 10.21
C PHE A 417 48.74 -20.82 9.65
N VAL A 418 48.30 -19.82 8.89
CA VAL A 418 49.16 -18.76 8.34
C VAL A 418 49.78 -17.90 9.46
N LEU A 419 49.01 -17.56 10.50
CA LEU A 419 49.52 -16.80 11.64
C LEU A 419 50.54 -17.63 12.43
N LYS A 420 50.28 -18.91 12.67
CA LYS A 420 51.19 -19.82 13.38
C LYS A 420 52.55 -19.94 12.68
N THR A 421 52.57 -20.00 11.35
CA THR A 421 53.83 -20.12 10.58
C THR A 421 54.67 -18.85 10.59
N ARG A 422 54.04 -17.68 10.78
CA ARG A 422 54.71 -16.37 10.78
C ARG A 422 55.14 -15.84 12.16
N LEU A 423 54.72 -16.48 13.25
CA LEU A 423 55.11 -16.10 14.62
C LEU A 423 56.48 -16.69 14.99
N GLY A 424 57.31 -15.90 15.69
CA GLY A 424 58.64 -16.31 16.16
C GLY A 424 58.59 -17.40 17.24
N GLU A 425 59.69 -18.13 17.45
CA GLU A 425 59.71 -19.27 18.39
C GLU A 425 59.33 -18.91 19.82
N SER A 426 59.67 -17.70 20.29
CA SER A 426 59.28 -17.19 21.61
C SER A 426 57.78 -16.87 21.73
N GLU A 427 57.10 -16.59 20.62
CA GLU A 427 55.69 -16.21 20.57
C GLU A 427 54.76 -17.41 20.33
N ARG A 428 55.29 -18.47 19.72
CA ARG A 428 54.57 -19.72 19.43
C ARG A 428 53.88 -20.31 20.66
N PRO A 429 54.45 -20.40 21.88
CA PRO A 429 53.79 -21.01 23.04
C PRO A 429 52.52 -20.28 23.49
N ARG A 430 52.50 -18.94 23.41
CA ARG A 430 51.32 -18.12 23.74
C ARG A 430 50.21 -18.30 22.72
N PHE A 431 50.57 -18.38 21.43
CA PHE A 431 49.61 -18.65 20.36
C PHE A 431 49.15 -20.12 20.33
N ARG A 432 50.03 -21.07 20.72
CA ARG A 432 49.80 -22.54 20.71
C ARG A 432 48.69 -22.97 21.65
N ARG A 433 48.36 -22.18 22.67
CA ARG A 433 47.31 -22.52 23.64
C ARG A 433 45.89 -22.47 23.06
N LEU A 434 45.72 -22.27 21.75
CA LEU A 434 44.43 -22.32 21.05
C LEU A 434 43.38 -21.31 21.56
N TYR A 435 43.67 -20.47 22.57
CA TYR A 435 42.71 -19.52 23.13
C TYR A 435 42.38 -18.35 22.21
N ALA A 436 43.23 -18.01 21.23
CA ALA A 436 43.01 -16.85 20.35
C ALA A 436 41.73 -16.99 19.50
N ILE A 437 41.46 -18.21 19.01
CA ILE A 437 40.31 -18.52 18.16
C ILE A 437 38.99 -18.44 18.95
N PRO A 438 38.79 -19.20 20.04
CA PRO A 438 37.59 -19.11 20.86
C PRO A 438 37.46 -17.75 21.54
N ALA A 439 38.56 -17.05 21.85
CA ALA A 439 38.49 -15.67 22.35
C ALA A 439 37.99 -14.69 21.29
N PHE A 440 38.49 -14.77 20.06
CA PHE A 440 37.97 -13.97 18.95
C PHE A 440 36.49 -14.22 18.75
N TRP A 441 36.09 -15.49 18.67
CA TRP A 441 34.70 -15.88 18.50
C TRP A 441 33.84 -15.37 19.66
N GLY A 442 34.27 -15.56 20.92
CA GLY A 442 33.54 -15.06 22.08
C GLY A 442 33.34 -13.54 22.06
N ILE A 443 34.38 -12.77 21.71
CA ILE A 443 34.30 -11.31 21.59
C ILE A 443 33.41 -10.91 20.40
N PHE A 444 33.58 -11.55 19.25
CA PHE A 444 32.78 -11.29 18.06
C PHE A 444 31.29 -11.56 18.33
N THR A 445 30.98 -12.72 18.93
CA THR A 445 29.62 -13.10 19.32
C THR A 445 29.02 -12.09 20.29
N ALA A 446 29.76 -11.67 21.32
CA ALA A 446 29.29 -10.66 22.26
C ALA A 446 28.95 -9.32 21.57
N LEU A 447 29.84 -8.85 20.68
CA LEU A 447 29.60 -7.62 19.91
C LEU A 447 28.42 -7.75 18.94
N ALA A 448 28.30 -8.89 18.26
CA ALA A 448 27.19 -9.15 17.35
C ALA A 448 25.85 -9.19 18.08
N VAL A 449 25.79 -9.78 19.28
CA VAL A 449 24.59 -9.78 20.15
C VAL A 449 24.24 -8.37 20.59
N VAL A 450 25.19 -7.58 21.07
CA VAL A 450 24.96 -6.18 21.45
C VAL A 450 24.41 -5.40 20.25
N PHE A 451 24.99 -5.60 19.06
CA PHE A 451 24.52 -4.93 17.86
C PHE A 451 23.11 -5.35 17.45
N ALA A 452 22.79 -6.65 17.54
CA ALA A 452 21.45 -7.15 17.28
C ALA A 452 20.41 -6.54 18.25
N VAL A 453 20.76 -6.39 19.53
CA VAL A 453 19.91 -5.71 20.52
C VAL A 453 19.72 -4.24 20.16
N ILE A 454 20.79 -3.51 19.83
CA ILE A 454 20.70 -2.09 19.40
C ILE A 454 19.81 -1.97 18.16
N SER A 455 19.98 -2.86 17.17
CA SER A 455 19.17 -2.88 15.96
C SER A 455 17.69 -3.09 16.27
N ALA A 456 17.37 -4.04 17.15
CA ALA A 456 16.00 -4.30 17.59
C ALA A 456 15.40 -3.10 18.36
N LEU A 457 16.19 -2.39 19.15
CA LEU A 457 15.75 -1.16 19.82
C LEU A 457 15.47 -0.03 18.82
N VAL A 458 16.34 0.15 17.81
CA VAL A 458 16.12 1.13 16.73
C VAL A 458 14.86 0.80 15.93
N VAL A 459 14.64 -0.47 15.58
CA VAL A 459 13.38 -0.93 14.95
C VAL A 459 12.17 -0.53 15.78
N SER A 460 12.24 -0.77 17.10
CA SER A 460 11.14 -0.48 18.02
C SER A 460 10.86 1.02 18.17
N ALA A 461 11.85 1.89 17.90
CA ALA A 461 11.70 3.35 17.94
C ALA A 461 11.20 3.97 16.62
N ILE A 462 11.40 3.29 15.48
CA ILE A 462 10.95 3.74 14.16
C ILE A 462 9.45 3.41 13.93
N ILE A 463 8.97 2.34 14.57
CA ILE A 463 7.55 1.94 14.60
C ILE A 463 6.80 2.88 15.53
#